data_AF-A0A924BAF8-F1
#
_entry.id   AF-A0A924BAF8-F1
#
_cell.length_a   1.000
_cell.length_b   1.000
_cell.length_c   1.000
_cell.angle_alpha   90.00
_cell.angle_beta   90.00
_cell.angle_gamma   90.00
#
_symmetry.space_group_name_H-M   'P 1'
#
loop_
_entity.id
_entity.type
_entity.pdbx_description
1 polymer ?
#
loop_
_entity_poly.entity_id
_entity_poly.type
_entity_poly.pdbx_seq_one_letter_code
_entity_poly.pdbx_strand_id
1 'polypeptide(L)'
;MKKVIISLFSTLICLSAQAEINSKELVDISKSHWAYNSVVKTIDTYKVMSCFVDHTFRGEENVTRFELSLPILRLVRYLETNKRTSLKNPSDEPADRYNRFSDIDKKDSNFLALAELKNNYKIVLLPPDQKKFSGRTLVTRYELAYSINCILDSIKNKNKDSNPYKTYKNINESIVDNNSNWIKNSVKLVSDNNIMSLNNKKDFSGNDIITRYELANTLNNLIEYIDKNQIFR
;
A
#
# COMPACT_ATOMS: atom_id res chain seq x y z
N MET A 1 25.16 42.84 -2.25
CA MET A 1 24.93 41.58 -3.00
C MET A 1 25.56 40.46 -2.17
N LYS A 2 24.92 39.39 -1.69
CA LYS A 2 23.60 38.76 -1.86
C LYS A 2 23.16 38.26 -0.47
N LYS A 3 21.88 38.40 -0.12
CA LYS A 3 21.29 37.80 1.08
C LYS A 3 21.22 36.29 0.87
N VAL A 4 21.86 35.50 1.72
CA VAL A 4 21.68 34.04 1.76
C VAL A 4 20.43 33.78 2.59
N ILE A 5 19.30 33.53 1.92
CA ILE A 5 18.08 33.06 2.56
C ILE A 5 18.28 31.56 2.81
N ILE A 6 18.64 31.21 4.04
CA ILE A 6 18.59 29.83 4.52
C ILE A 6 17.10 29.50 4.68
N SER A 7 16.55 28.84 3.68
CA SER A 7 15.20 28.27 3.74
C SER A 7 15.22 27.07 4.71
N LEU A 8 14.87 27.33 5.98
CA LEU A 8 14.52 26.28 6.93
C LEU A 8 13.13 25.73 6.55
N PHE A 9 13.10 24.70 5.71
CA PHE A 9 12.00 23.74 5.70
C PHE A 9 12.46 22.49 6.46
N SER A 10 12.67 22.66 7.77
CA SER A 10 12.83 21.53 8.68
C SER A 10 11.45 20.92 8.90
N THR A 11 11.12 19.85 8.17
CA THR A 11 9.99 18.98 8.52
C THR A 11 10.33 18.28 9.83
N LEU A 12 9.99 18.96 10.92
CA LEU A 12 9.92 18.40 12.24
C LEU A 12 8.69 17.48 12.27
N ILE A 13 8.86 16.20 11.98
CA ILE A 13 7.87 15.21 12.44
C ILE A 13 8.16 15.05 13.92
N CYS A 14 7.58 15.97 14.70
CA CYS A 14 7.50 15.85 16.14
C CYS A 14 6.68 14.58 16.40
N LEU A 15 7.28 13.61 17.09
CA LEU A 15 6.61 12.44 17.65
C LEU A 15 5.74 12.91 18.84
N SER A 16 4.83 13.85 18.62
CA SER A 16 3.72 14.04 19.55
C SER A 16 2.89 12.78 19.50
N ALA A 17 2.51 12.21 20.64
CA ALA A 17 1.42 11.25 20.69
C ALA A 17 0.22 11.89 19.98
N GLN A 18 0.02 11.55 18.70
CA GLN A 18 -1.11 12.07 17.95
C GLN A 18 -2.35 11.55 18.67
N ALA A 19 -3.17 12.45 19.19
CA ALA A 19 -4.54 12.11 19.48
C ALA A 19 -5.11 11.42 18.24
N GLU A 20 -5.67 10.23 18.41
CA GLU A 20 -6.29 9.51 17.29
C GLU A 20 -7.52 10.31 16.85
N ILE A 21 -7.35 11.20 15.88
CA ILE A 21 -8.45 11.95 15.28
C ILE A 21 -9.35 10.94 14.58
N ASN A 22 -10.62 10.94 14.97
CA ASN A 22 -11.64 10.05 14.44
C ASN A 22 -12.18 10.60 13.11
N SER A 23 -12.63 9.70 12.22
CA SER A 23 -13.21 10.08 10.92
C SER A 23 -14.43 11.04 11.00
N LYS A 24 -15.15 11.06 12.13
CA LYS A 24 -16.28 11.97 12.40
C LYS A 24 -15.90 13.44 12.43
N GLU A 25 -14.63 13.75 12.66
CA GLU A 25 -14.14 15.11 12.74
C GLU A 25 -13.65 15.62 11.38
N LEU A 26 -13.65 14.78 10.33
CA LEU A 26 -13.14 15.16 9.02
C LEU A 26 -13.93 16.30 8.39
N VAL A 27 -13.22 17.35 7.96
CA VAL A 27 -13.82 18.57 7.41
C VAL A 27 -13.83 18.62 5.89
N ASP A 28 -13.10 17.75 5.22
CA ASP A 28 -12.81 17.80 3.78
C ASP A 28 -13.45 16.65 2.97
N ILE A 29 -14.35 15.88 3.58
CA ILE A 29 -15.07 14.79 2.92
C ILE A 29 -16.55 14.80 3.28
N SER A 30 -17.42 14.86 2.27
CA SER A 30 -18.87 14.77 2.49
C SER A 30 -19.32 13.32 2.67
N LYS A 31 -20.41 13.10 3.42
CA LYS A 31 -21.03 11.77 3.60
C LYS A 31 -21.50 11.13 2.29
N SER A 32 -21.78 11.95 1.27
CA SER A 32 -22.19 11.49 -0.07
C SER A 32 -21.00 11.20 -0.99
N HIS A 33 -19.76 11.47 -0.55
CA HIS A 33 -18.57 11.18 -1.34
C HIS A 33 -18.40 9.66 -1.50
N TRP A 34 -18.03 9.21 -2.71
CA TRP A 34 -17.94 7.78 -3.04
C TRP A 34 -16.97 7.00 -2.11
N ALA A 35 -15.89 7.66 -1.68
CA ALA A 35 -14.88 7.07 -0.81
C ALA A 35 -15.22 7.17 0.70
N TYR A 36 -16.31 7.85 1.08
CA TYR A 36 -16.59 8.20 2.48
C TYR A 36 -16.58 6.97 3.40
N ASN A 37 -17.32 5.93 3.03
CA ASN A 37 -17.39 4.71 3.85
C ASN A 37 -16.02 4.02 3.97
N SER A 38 -15.26 3.97 2.89
CA SER A 38 -13.92 3.37 2.87
C SER A 38 -12.94 4.16 3.74
N VAL A 39 -12.99 5.49 3.70
CA VAL A 39 -12.18 6.37 4.57
C VAL A 39 -12.53 6.16 6.03
N VAL A 40 -13.82 6.19 6.38
CA VAL A 40 -14.30 5.97 7.76
C VAL A 40 -13.84 4.62 8.28
N LYS A 41 -14.05 3.54 7.53
CA LYS A 41 -13.67 2.18 7.97
C LYS A 41 -12.15 2.03 8.11
N THR A 42 -11.36 2.55 7.16
CA THR A 42 -9.90 2.43 7.21
C THR A 42 -9.25 3.21 8.34
N ILE A 43 -9.87 4.31 8.78
CA ILE A 43 -9.42 5.10 9.94
C ILE A 43 -9.96 4.50 11.25
N ASP A 44 -11.27 4.33 11.38
CA ASP A 44 -11.90 4.06 12.68
C ASP A 44 -11.99 2.56 13.01
N THR A 45 -12.30 1.73 12.01
CA THR A 45 -12.55 0.30 12.22
C THR A 45 -11.26 -0.50 12.11
N TYR A 46 -10.52 -0.29 11.01
CA TYR A 46 -9.35 -1.10 10.69
C TYR A 46 -8.05 -0.48 11.21
N LYS A 47 -8.04 0.83 11.49
CA LYS A 47 -6.85 1.57 11.96
C LYS A 47 -5.65 1.42 11.03
N VAL A 48 -5.92 1.30 9.72
CA VAL A 48 -4.88 1.13 8.68
C VAL A 48 -4.49 2.45 8.03
N MET A 49 -5.37 3.45 8.04
CA MET A 49 -5.07 4.81 7.59
C MET A 49 -5.26 5.83 8.71
N SER A 50 -4.74 7.04 8.53
CA SER A 50 -4.87 8.16 9.47
C SER A 50 -5.18 9.46 8.72
N CYS A 51 -5.87 10.36 9.39
CA CYS A 51 -6.06 11.74 8.96
C CYS A 51 -4.99 12.66 9.55
N PHE A 52 -4.99 13.91 9.10
CA PHE A 52 -4.07 14.94 9.55
C PHE A 52 -4.58 15.66 10.79
N VAL A 53 -3.65 16.32 11.49
CA VAL A 53 -3.93 17.08 12.73
C VAL A 53 -4.90 18.25 12.53
N ASP A 54 -5.07 18.71 11.29
CA ASP A 54 -6.00 19.76 10.87
C ASP A 54 -7.40 19.21 10.52
N HIS A 55 -7.69 17.98 10.92
CA HIS A 55 -8.94 17.26 10.63
C HIS A 55 -9.23 17.08 9.13
N THR A 56 -8.20 17.05 8.28
CA THR A 56 -8.34 16.72 6.86
C THR A 56 -7.92 15.29 6.57
N PHE A 57 -8.54 14.65 5.57
CA PHE A 57 -8.09 13.38 5.00
C PHE A 57 -7.20 13.57 3.77
N ARG A 58 -7.38 14.66 3.04
CA ARG A 58 -6.69 15.04 1.79
C ARG A 58 -6.76 13.95 0.74
N GLY A 59 -7.97 13.46 0.50
CA GLY A 59 -8.19 12.28 -0.32
C GLY A 59 -7.73 12.39 -1.78
N GLU A 60 -7.67 13.61 -2.33
CA GLU A 60 -7.17 13.88 -3.69
C GLU A 60 -5.64 13.98 -3.78
N GLU A 61 -4.92 14.00 -2.65
CA GLU A 61 -3.45 14.01 -2.69
C GLU A 61 -2.91 12.67 -3.21
N ASN A 62 -1.89 12.78 -4.06
CA ASN A 62 -1.18 11.63 -4.60
C ASN A 62 -0.34 10.94 -3.52
N VAL A 63 -0.23 9.62 -3.62
CA VAL A 63 0.49 8.80 -2.64
C VAL A 63 1.91 8.53 -3.11
N THR A 64 2.90 8.80 -2.26
CA THR A 64 4.28 8.35 -2.45
C THR A 64 4.49 6.91 -2.00
N ARG A 65 5.55 6.26 -2.48
CA ARG A 65 5.91 4.88 -2.05
C ARG A 65 6.13 4.79 -0.53
N PHE A 66 6.64 5.84 0.12
CA PHE A 66 6.71 5.92 1.58
C PHE A 66 5.33 5.96 2.23
N GLU A 67 4.43 6.80 1.73
CA GLU A 67 3.06 6.92 2.25
C GLU A 67 2.21 5.66 2.00
N LEU A 68 2.55 4.84 1.00
CA LEU A 68 1.97 3.50 0.82
C LEU A 68 2.46 2.49 1.87
N SER A 69 3.74 2.56 2.27
CA SER A 69 4.37 1.52 3.10
C SER A 69 3.72 1.36 4.47
N LEU A 70 3.34 2.47 5.11
CA LEU A 70 2.79 2.46 6.46
C LEU A 70 1.36 1.89 6.51
N PRO A 71 0.41 2.29 5.64
CA PRO A 71 -0.89 1.64 5.55
C PRO A 71 -0.82 0.14 5.26
N ILE A 72 0.11 -0.30 4.41
CA ILE A 72 0.28 -1.71 4.10
C ILE A 72 0.80 -2.49 5.33
N LEU A 73 1.78 -1.94 6.06
CA LEU A 73 2.24 -2.56 7.30
C LEU A 73 1.12 -2.66 8.34
N ARG A 74 0.33 -1.59 8.51
CA ARG A 74 -0.81 -1.58 9.43
C ARG A 74 -1.88 -2.57 9.02
N LEU A 75 -2.17 -2.70 7.72
CA LEU A 75 -3.08 -3.73 7.20
C LEU A 75 -2.61 -5.14 7.58
N VAL A 76 -1.34 -5.47 7.32
CA VAL A 76 -0.82 -6.81 7.63
C VAL A 76 -0.93 -7.11 9.12
N ARG A 77 -0.56 -6.15 9.99
CA ARG A 77 -0.71 -6.28 11.44
C ARG A 77 -2.19 -6.41 11.87
N TYR A 78 -3.09 -5.63 11.28
CA TYR A 78 -4.53 -5.74 11.50
C TYR A 78 -5.03 -7.16 11.18
N LEU A 79 -4.59 -7.74 10.07
CA LEU A 79 -4.96 -9.10 9.68
C LEU A 79 -4.43 -10.14 10.67
N GLU A 80 -3.19 -10.01 11.15
CA GLU A 80 -2.64 -10.92 12.18
C GLU A 80 -3.48 -10.89 13.46
N THR A 81 -3.76 -9.70 13.97
CA THR A 81 -4.51 -9.51 15.22
C THR A 81 -5.94 -10.05 15.10
N ASN A 82 -6.65 -9.68 14.03
CA ASN A 82 -8.06 -10.05 13.88
C ASN A 82 -8.27 -11.51 13.50
N LYS A 83 -7.30 -12.15 12.84
CA LYS A 83 -7.39 -13.57 12.45
C LYS A 83 -6.72 -14.50 13.45
N ARG A 84 -6.11 -13.96 14.53
CA ARG A 84 -5.41 -14.72 15.57
C ARG A 84 -4.39 -15.71 14.98
N THR A 85 -3.70 -15.30 13.92
CA THR A 85 -2.71 -16.12 13.22
C THR A 85 -1.50 -15.27 12.85
N SER A 86 -0.31 -15.83 13.02
CA SER A 86 0.93 -15.16 12.59
C SER A 86 1.01 -15.20 11.07
N LEU A 87 1.19 -14.03 10.46
CA LEU A 87 1.61 -13.88 9.07
C LEU A 87 3.13 -13.80 8.94
N LYS A 88 3.85 -13.66 10.07
CA LYS A 88 5.31 -13.60 10.04
C LYS A 88 5.91 -14.84 9.40
N ASN A 89 6.71 -14.62 8.38
CA ASN A 89 7.59 -15.56 7.71
C ASN A 89 8.95 -14.86 7.57
N PRO A 90 9.82 -14.97 8.59
CA PRO A 90 11.09 -14.26 8.58
C PRO A 90 11.91 -14.51 7.32
N SER A 91 12.47 -13.44 6.74
CA SER A 91 13.38 -13.50 5.60
C SER A 91 14.79 -13.81 6.09
N ASP A 92 15.44 -14.81 5.49
CA ASP A 92 16.85 -15.15 5.77
C ASP A 92 17.81 -14.03 5.29
N GLU A 93 17.36 -13.24 4.32
CA GLU A 93 18.05 -12.03 3.87
C GLU A 93 17.40 -10.78 4.51
N PRO A 94 18.09 -10.07 5.42
CA PRO A 94 17.63 -8.80 5.96
C PRO A 94 17.51 -7.73 4.89
N ALA A 95 16.50 -6.86 5.04
CA ALA A 95 16.17 -5.75 4.17
C ALA A 95 17.33 -4.78 3.95
N ASP A 96 18.24 -4.65 4.90
CA ASP A 96 19.37 -3.73 4.78
C ASP A 96 20.50 -4.26 3.88
N ARG A 97 20.46 -5.55 3.52
CA ARG A 97 21.26 -6.17 2.44
C ARG A 97 20.55 -6.13 1.09
N TYR A 98 19.28 -5.74 1.08
CA TYR A 98 18.51 -5.61 -0.15
C TYR A 98 18.96 -4.35 -0.91
N ASN A 99 19.77 -4.54 -1.96
CA ASN A 99 20.33 -3.42 -2.74
C ASN A 99 19.29 -2.42 -3.25
N ARG A 100 18.02 -2.83 -3.37
CA ARG A 100 16.92 -1.96 -3.80
C ARG A 100 16.48 -0.96 -2.73
N PHE A 101 16.95 -1.07 -1.49
CA PHE A 101 16.77 -0.07 -0.42
C PHE A 101 18.03 0.77 -0.14
N SER A 102 19.06 0.65 -1.01
CA SER A 102 20.32 1.39 -0.85
C SER A 102 20.18 2.92 -0.89
N ASP A 103 19.06 3.42 -1.41
CA ASP A 103 18.75 4.84 -1.53
C ASP A 103 17.94 5.41 -0.36
N ILE A 104 17.70 4.63 0.70
CA ILE A 104 16.93 5.04 1.88
C ILE A 104 17.86 5.10 3.10
N ASP A 105 17.76 6.16 3.90
CA ASP A 105 18.43 6.21 5.21
C ASP A 105 17.82 5.14 6.13
N LYS A 106 18.67 4.28 6.71
CA LYS A 106 18.25 3.21 7.62
C LYS A 106 17.57 3.72 8.90
N LYS A 107 17.76 5.01 9.25
CA LYS A 107 17.11 5.66 10.39
C LYS A 107 15.78 6.32 10.03
N ASP A 108 15.42 6.39 8.75
CA ASP A 108 14.13 6.92 8.31
C ASP A 108 13.00 6.03 8.85
N SER A 109 11.97 6.62 9.43
CA SER A 109 10.81 5.88 9.94
C SER A 109 10.12 5.04 8.86
N ASN A 110 10.18 5.48 7.60
CA ASN A 110 9.67 4.73 6.46
C ASN A 110 10.55 3.53 6.11
N PHE A 111 11.88 3.60 6.35
CA PHE A 111 12.75 2.44 6.21
C PHE A 111 12.35 1.34 7.19
N LEU A 112 12.02 1.69 8.43
CA LEU A 112 11.59 0.71 9.44
C LEU A 112 10.33 -0.04 8.99
N ALA A 113 9.35 0.65 8.40
CA ALA A 113 8.15 0.01 7.89
C ALA A 113 8.45 -0.97 6.74
N LEU A 114 9.30 -0.55 5.79
CA LEU A 114 9.73 -1.39 4.67
C LEU A 114 10.57 -2.59 5.12
N ALA A 115 11.47 -2.36 6.07
CA ALA A 115 12.30 -3.40 6.65
C ALA A 115 11.44 -4.44 7.36
N GLU A 116 10.40 -4.02 8.09
CA GLU A 116 9.46 -4.94 8.71
C GLU A 116 8.65 -5.74 7.69
N LEU A 117 8.09 -5.07 6.67
CA LEU A 117 7.37 -5.72 5.56
C LEU A 117 8.23 -6.81 4.88
N LYS A 118 9.49 -6.49 4.57
CA LYS A 118 10.41 -7.45 3.95
C LYS A 118 10.84 -8.54 4.92
N ASN A 119 11.33 -8.17 6.10
CA ASN A 119 11.99 -9.08 7.02
C ASN A 119 11.02 -10.00 7.70
N ASN A 120 9.84 -9.52 8.06
CA ASN A 120 8.89 -10.30 8.82
C ASN A 120 7.81 -10.89 7.92
N TYR A 121 7.46 -10.26 6.81
CA TYR A 121 6.31 -10.69 6.00
C TYR A 121 6.68 -11.12 4.57
N LYS A 122 7.96 -11.00 4.16
CA LYS A 122 8.44 -11.20 2.78
C LYS A 122 7.68 -10.36 1.74
N ILE A 123 7.06 -9.25 2.16
CA ILE A 123 6.34 -8.34 1.27
C ILE A 123 7.30 -7.27 0.76
N VAL A 124 7.34 -7.07 -0.56
CA VAL A 124 8.16 -6.05 -1.22
C VAL A 124 7.25 -5.17 -2.08
N LEU A 125 7.14 -3.88 -1.73
CA LEU A 125 6.27 -2.92 -2.40
C LEU A 125 6.90 -2.29 -3.65
N LEU A 126 7.68 -3.07 -4.40
CA LEU A 126 8.51 -2.54 -5.49
C LEU A 126 8.53 -3.49 -6.69
N PRO A 127 8.09 -3.05 -7.90
CA PRO A 127 8.07 -3.85 -9.13
C PRO A 127 9.43 -4.43 -9.52
N PRO A 128 9.52 -5.62 -10.17
CA PRO A 128 10.75 -6.42 -10.31
C PRO A 128 11.95 -5.67 -10.89
N ASP A 129 11.64 -4.86 -11.89
CA ASP A 129 12.55 -4.15 -12.77
C ASP A 129 13.17 -2.92 -12.09
N GLN A 130 12.59 -2.45 -10.99
CA GLN A 130 13.06 -1.28 -10.25
C GLN A 130 14.28 -1.61 -9.42
N LYS A 131 15.40 -0.94 -9.70
CA LYS A 131 16.69 -1.16 -9.00
C LYS A 131 16.81 -0.44 -7.65
N LYS A 132 15.97 0.55 -7.41
CA LYS A 132 15.93 1.39 -6.20
C LYS A 132 14.49 1.63 -5.79
N PHE A 133 14.26 1.86 -4.49
CA PHE A 133 12.92 2.01 -3.96
C PHE A 133 12.35 3.40 -4.19
N SER A 134 13.19 4.44 -4.23
CA SER A 134 12.78 5.80 -4.56
C SER A 134 11.54 6.24 -3.78
N GLY A 135 11.64 6.27 -2.45
CA GLY A 135 10.44 6.37 -1.58
C GLY A 135 9.56 7.60 -1.77
N ARG A 136 10.10 8.68 -2.35
CA ARG A 136 9.35 9.92 -2.68
C ARG A 136 8.67 9.88 -4.05
N THR A 137 8.86 8.81 -4.83
CA THR A 137 8.16 8.61 -6.10
C THR A 137 6.69 8.31 -5.85
N LEU A 138 5.84 8.87 -6.71
CA LEU A 138 4.39 8.63 -6.69
C LEU A 138 4.05 7.21 -7.14
N VAL A 139 3.06 6.62 -6.51
CA VAL A 139 2.63 5.24 -6.74
C VAL A 139 1.67 5.18 -7.92
N THR A 140 1.93 4.30 -8.88
CA THR A 140 0.98 4.01 -9.95
C THR A 140 -0.04 2.94 -9.55
N ARG A 141 -1.15 2.86 -10.28
CA ARG A 141 -2.13 1.79 -10.11
C ARG A 141 -1.54 0.39 -10.32
N TYR A 142 -0.57 0.22 -11.22
CA TYR A 142 0.17 -1.03 -11.36
C TYR A 142 0.98 -1.39 -10.12
N GLU A 143 1.64 -0.41 -9.50
CA GLU A 143 2.41 -0.63 -8.27
C GLU A 143 1.51 -0.99 -7.09
N LEU A 144 0.34 -0.35 -6.99
CA LEU A 144 -0.65 -0.70 -5.99
C LEU A 144 -1.16 -2.13 -6.22
N ALA A 145 -1.58 -2.48 -7.44
CA ALA A 145 -2.05 -3.84 -7.76
C ALA A 145 -0.99 -4.91 -7.45
N TYR A 146 0.28 -4.64 -7.79
CA TYR A 146 1.39 -5.52 -7.46
C TYR A 146 1.53 -5.71 -5.95
N SER A 147 1.45 -4.62 -5.18
CA SER A 147 1.54 -4.65 -3.72
C SER A 147 0.41 -5.48 -3.10
N ILE A 148 -0.83 -5.33 -3.60
CA ILE A 148 -1.98 -6.13 -3.16
C ILE A 148 -1.77 -7.62 -3.46
N ASN A 149 -1.25 -7.95 -4.64
CA ASN A 149 -0.93 -9.33 -5.00
C ASN A 149 0.14 -9.92 -4.06
N CYS A 150 1.20 -9.17 -3.74
CA CYS A 150 2.22 -9.60 -2.79
C CYS A 150 1.61 -9.93 -1.41
N ILE A 151 0.70 -9.07 -0.91
CA ILE A 151 0.04 -9.29 0.38
C ILE A 151 -0.79 -10.58 0.35
N LEU A 152 -1.64 -10.75 -0.66
CA LEU A 152 -2.49 -11.93 -0.79
C LEU A 152 -1.67 -13.22 -0.94
N ASP A 153 -0.57 -13.17 -1.68
CA ASP A 153 0.35 -14.28 -1.86
C ASP A 153 1.07 -14.63 -0.54
N SER A 154 1.59 -13.65 0.20
CA SER A 154 2.18 -13.85 1.54
C SER A 154 1.18 -14.46 2.54
N ILE A 155 -0.11 -14.09 2.44
CA ILE A 155 -1.16 -14.66 3.28
C ILE A 155 -1.44 -16.12 2.91
N LYS A 156 -1.59 -16.42 1.61
CA LYS A 156 -1.97 -17.76 1.11
C LYS A 156 -0.82 -18.76 1.15
N ASN A 157 0.41 -18.31 0.89
CA ASN A 157 1.57 -19.16 0.63
C ASN A 157 2.68 -18.96 1.68
N LYS A 158 2.31 -19.00 2.97
CA LYS A 158 3.22 -18.75 4.13
C LYS A 158 4.56 -19.50 4.11
N ASN A 159 4.70 -20.61 3.36
CA ASN A 159 5.90 -21.46 3.36
C ASN A 159 6.73 -21.41 2.08
N LYS A 160 6.39 -20.55 1.10
CA LYS A 160 7.20 -20.38 -0.12
C LYS A 160 7.98 -19.08 -0.03
N ASP A 161 9.24 -19.09 -0.49
CA ASP A 161 9.94 -17.86 -0.90
C ASP A 161 9.21 -17.31 -2.11
N SER A 162 8.12 -16.62 -1.82
CA SER A 162 7.18 -16.24 -2.83
C SER A 162 7.69 -14.96 -3.46
N ASN A 163 8.53 -15.17 -4.46
CA ASN A 163 8.67 -14.20 -5.50
C ASN A 163 7.40 -14.33 -6.39
N PRO A 164 6.45 -13.39 -6.32
CA PRO A 164 5.17 -13.51 -7.02
C PRO A 164 5.32 -13.62 -8.54
N TYR A 165 6.52 -13.38 -9.10
CA TYR A 165 6.82 -13.64 -10.51
C TYR A 165 6.78 -15.14 -10.89
N LYS A 166 7.02 -16.07 -9.97
CA LYS A 166 7.08 -17.51 -10.29
C LYS A 166 5.73 -18.22 -10.26
N THR A 167 4.72 -17.67 -9.59
CA THR A 167 3.54 -18.44 -9.18
C THR A 167 2.36 -18.40 -10.16
N TYR A 168 2.39 -17.55 -11.18
CA TYR A 168 1.23 -17.33 -12.05
C TYR A 168 1.62 -17.29 -13.53
N LYS A 169 1.82 -18.48 -14.13
CA LYS A 169 2.26 -18.60 -15.53
C LYS A 169 1.11 -18.72 -16.56
N ASN A 170 -0.15 -18.93 -16.17
CA ASN A 170 -1.18 -19.33 -17.15
C ASN A 170 -2.59 -18.78 -16.85
N ILE A 171 -2.97 -17.54 -17.26
CA ILE A 171 -4.39 -17.16 -17.41
C ILE A 171 -4.57 -16.01 -18.47
N ASN A 172 -5.70 -16.05 -19.20
CA ASN A 172 -6.18 -15.24 -20.34
C ASN A 172 -5.92 -13.71 -20.38
N GLU A 173 -5.80 -13.17 -21.62
CA GLU A 173 -5.00 -11.99 -21.99
C GLU A 173 -5.70 -10.63 -22.23
N SER A 174 -6.96 -10.38 -21.84
CA SER A 174 -7.70 -9.22 -22.38
C SER A 174 -7.81 -7.95 -21.49
N ILE A 175 -7.05 -7.81 -20.40
CA ILE A 175 -7.28 -6.73 -19.38
C ILE A 175 -6.09 -5.76 -19.24
N VAL A 176 -4.98 -5.97 -19.95
CA VAL A 176 -3.74 -5.21 -19.70
C VAL A 176 -3.23 -4.59 -20.99
N ASP A 177 -2.90 -3.29 -20.94
CA ASP A 177 -2.10 -2.63 -21.99
C ASP A 177 -0.84 -3.46 -22.29
N ASN A 178 -0.53 -3.65 -23.56
CA ASN A 178 0.38 -4.67 -24.13
C ASN A 178 1.83 -4.74 -23.58
N ASN A 179 2.22 -3.96 -22.56
CA ASN A 179 3.62 -3.68 -22.26
C ASN A 179 4.20 -4.25 -20.95
N SER A 180 3.54 -5.17 -20.21
CA SER A 180 4.24 -5.87 -19.12
C SER A 180 3.59 -7.18 -18.66
N ASN A 181 4.14 -8.32 -19.08
CA ASN A 181 3.71 -9.65 -18.61
C ASN A 181 3.79 -9.81 -17.08
N TRP A 182 4.67 -9.06 -16.39
CA TRP A 182 4.88 -9.20 -14.94
C TRP A 182 3.69 -8.70 -14.10
N ILE A 183 2.89 -7.76 -14.61
CA ILE A 183 1.78 -7.15 -13.85
C ILE A 183 0.41 -7.78 -14.16
N LYS A 184 0.31 -8.58 -15.23
CA LYS A 184 -0.96 -9.14 -15.72
C LYS A 184 -1.76 -9.86 -14.65
N ASN A 185 -1.10 -10.72 -13.86
CA ASN A 185 -1.76 -11.49 -12.81
C ASN A 185 -2.26 -10.59 -11.68
N SER A 186 -1.49 -9.58 -11.30
CA SER A 186 -1.89 -8.62 -10.27
C SER A 186 -3.11 -7.83 -10.69
N VAL A 187 -3.13 -7.31 -11.93
CA VAL A 187 -4.28 -6.55 -12.48
C VAL A 187 -5.52 -7.40 -12.56
N LYS A 188 -5.39 -8.63 -13.09
CA LYS A 188 -6.51 -9.58 -13.17
C LYS A 188 -7.06 -9.89 -11.78
N LEU A 189 -6.18 -10.20 -10.83
CA LEU A 189 -6.56 -10.48 -9.44
C LEU A 189 -7.35 -9.33 -8.82
N VAL A 190 -6.84 -8.09 -8.90
CA VAL A 190 -7.52 -6.96 -8.25
C VAL A 190 -8.81 -6.55 -8.96
N SER A 191 -8.86 -6.69 -10.29
CA SER A 191 -10.04 -6.35 -11.09
C SER A 191 -11.16 -7.38 -10.94
N ASP A 192 -10.86 -8.67 -11.14
CA ASP A 192 -11.86 -9.75 -11.08
C ASP A 192 -12.52 -9.87 -9.69
N ASN A 193 -11.78 -9.51 -8.64
CA ASN A 193 -12.24 -9.59 -7.26
C ASN A 193 -12.78 -8.27 -6.72
N ASN A 194 -12.96 -7.25 -7.57
CA ASN A 194 -13.43 -5.91 -7.21
C ASN A 194 -12.63 -5.25 -6.07
N ILE A 195 -11.33 -5.55 -5.98
CA ILE A 195 -10.42 -4.91 -5.02
C ILE A 195 -10.05 -3.51 -5.53
N MET A 196 -9.80 -3.39 -6.84
CA MET A 196 -9.59 -2.11 -7.53
C MET A 196 -10.59 -1.97 -8.68
N SER A 197 -11.09 -0.75 -8.92
CA SER A 197 -12.12 -0.46 -9.92
C SER A 197 -11.55 -0.14 -11.29
N LEU A 198 -12.17 -0.62 -12.37
CA LEU A 198 -11.84 -0.14 -13.73
C LEU A 198 -12.42 1.25 -13.98
N ASN A 199 -11.85 1.99 -14.92
CA ASN A 199 -12.41 3.26 -15.38
C ASN A 199 -13.69 3.03 -16.23
N ASN A 200 -14.34 4.12 -16.65
CA ASN A 200 -15.59 4.06 -17.44
C ASN A 200 -15.44 3.36 -18.80
N LYS A 201 -14.21 3.21 -19.31
CA LYS A 201 -13.89 2.50 -20.55
C LYS A 201 -13.55 1.03 -20.30
N LYS A 202 -13.74 0.53 -19.07
CA LYS A 202 -13.33 -0.81 -18.63
C LYS A 202 -11.81 -1.05 -18.74
N ASP A 203 -11.04 0.02 -18.66
CA ASP A 203 -9.59 -0.03 -18.62
C ASP A 203 -9.09 0.13 -17.18
N PHE A 204 -8.00 -0.56 -16.84
CA PHE A 204 -7.36 -0.48 -15.53
C PHE A 204 -6.53 0.79 -15.36
N SER A 205 -6.07 1.39 -16.47
CA SER A 205 -5.27 2.63 -16.48
C SER A 205 -4.06 2.57 -15.55
N GLY A 206 -3.28 1.49 -15.68
CA GLY A 206 -2.28 1.12 -14.67
C GLY A 206 -1.15 2.11 -14.43
N ASN A 207 -0.89 3.03 -15.36
CA ASN A 207 0.12 4.08 -15.20
C ASN A 207 -0.40 5.32 -14.46
N ASP A 208 -1.71 5.42 -14.20
CA ASP A 208 -2.27 6.53 -13.46
C ASP A 208 -1.73 6.53 -12.02
N ILE A 209 -1.54 7.73 -11.47
CA ILE A 209 -1.12 7.92 -10.09
C ILE A 209 -2.31 7.75 -9.17
N ILE A 210 -2.14 6.96 -8.10
CA ILE A 210 -3.21 6.77 -7.11
C ILE A 210 -3.34 7.97 -6.18
N THR A 211 -4.57 8.23 -5.76
CA THR A 211 -4.88 9.19 -4.70
C THR A 211 -5.07 8.48 -3.35
N ARG A 212 -5.08 9.25 -2.26
CA ARG A 212 -5.42 8.74 -0.93
C ARG A 212 -6.82 8.15 -0.84
N TYR A 213 -7.79 8.65 -1.62
CA TYR A 213 -9.13 8.05 -1.73
C TYR A 213 -9.08 6.67 -2.37
N GLU A 214 -8.33 6.52 -3.48
CA GLU A 214 -8.18 5.23 -4.14
C GLU A 214 -7.47 4.21 -3.23
N LEU A 215 -6.45 4.65 -2.49
CA LEU A 215 -5.79 3.80 -1.49
C LEU A 215 -6.76 3.33 -0.41
N ALA A 216 -7.53 4.24 0.21
CA ALA A 216 -8.50 3.89 1.25
C ALA A 216 -9.55 2.89 0.74
N ASN A 217 -10.08 3.12 -0.47
CA ASN A 217 -11.04 2.22 -1.09
C ASN A 217 -10.45 0.84 -1.37
N THR A 218 -9.22 0.79 -1.91
CA THR A 218 -8.52 -0.46 -2.21
C THR A 218 -8.27 -1.28 -0.94
N LEU A 219 -7.82 -0.63 0.15
CA LEU A 219 -7.58 -1.29 1.43
C LEU A 219 -8.87 -1.82 2.05
N ASN A 220 -9.96 -1.05 2.01
CA ASN A 220 -11.27 -1.51 2.46
C ASN A 220 -11.71 -2.76 1.68
N ASN A 221 -11.67 -2.70 0.36
CA ASN A 221 -12.14 -3.78 -0.49
C ASN A 221 -11.28 -5.04 -0.36
N LEU A 222 -9.97 -4.89 -0.14
CA LEU A 222 -9.09 -6.01 0.14
C LEU A 222 -9.48 -6.72 1.45
N ILE A 223 -9.75 -5.98 2.53
CA ILE A 223 -10.18 -6.56 3.80
C ILE A 223 -11.52 -7.29 3.62
N GLU A 224 -12.49 -6.66 2.96
CA GLU A 224 -13.79 -7.28 2.67
C GLU A 224 -13.65 -8.55 1.81
N TYR A 225 -12.76 -8.54 0.81
CA TYR A 225 -12.43 -9.71 0.00
C TYR A 225 -11.84 -10.85 0.84
N ILE A 226 -10.88 -10.55 1.70
CA ILE A 226 -10.23 -11.52 2.60
C ILE A 226 -11.27 -12.15 3.53
N ASP A 227 -12.14 -11.33 4.11
CA ASP A 227 -13.18 -11.77 5.04
C ASP A 227 -14.22 -12.67 4.35
N LYS A 228 -14.71 -12.25 3.18
CA LYS A 228 -15.69 -13.00 2.39
C LYS A 228 -15.17 -14.37 1.95
N ASN A 229 -13.92 -14.44 1.53
CA ASN A 229 -13.32 -15.66 0.97
C ASN A 229 -12.69 -16.57 2.03
N GLN A 230 -12.78 -16.22 3.32
CA GLN A 230 -12.26 -17.03 4.43
C GLN A 230 -10.81 -17.46 4.22
N ILE A 231 -9.96 -16.57 3.66
CA ILE A 231 -8.59 -16.89 3.23
C ILE A 231 -7.70 -17.41 4.39
N PHE A 232 -8.14 -17.19 5.62
CA PHE A 232 -7.48 -17.60 6.86
C PHE A 232 -8.10 -18.81 7.57
N ARG A 233 -9.11 -19.47 6.99
CA ARG A 233 -9.71 -20.69 7.56
C ARG A 233 -9.12 -21.96 6.98
#